data_AF-A0A1M5TR56-F1
#
_entry.id   AF-A0A1M5TR56-F1
#
_cell.length_a   1.000
_cell.length_b   1.000
_cell.length_c   1.000
_cell.angle_alpha   90.00
_cell.angle_beta   90.00
_cell.angle_gamma   90.00
#
_symmetry.space_group_name_H-M   'P 1'
#
loop_
_entity.id
_entity.type
_entity.pdbx_description
1 polymer ?
#
loop_
_entity_poly.entity_id
_entity_poly.type
_entity_poly.pdbx_seq_one_letter_code
_entity_poly.pdbx_strand_id
1 'polypeptide(L)'
;MEDGRDFSNYGVPHEIKKWNWGAFMFNILWGIGNNCYIALLCLIPFFNIIWMFVCGAKGNQWAWEKGNYKDVETFMAVQKTWNKAGLAWFILAIVMIVFYIVVGVSAISSVLNTY
;
A
#
# COMPACT_ATOMS: atom_id res chain seq x y z
N MET A 1 -24.30 2.98 -21.47
CA MET A 1 -24.94 1.88 -20.73
C MET A 1 -24.48 0.57 -21.35
N GLU A 2 -23.27 0.14 -21.01
CA GLU A 2 -22.65 -1.17 -21.33
C GLU A 2 -21.56 -1.32 -20.24
N ASP A 3 -21.36 -2.40 -19.50
CA ASP A 3 -21.84 -3.77 -19.61
C ASP A 3 -22.16 -4.33 -18.21
N GLY A 4 -23.24 -5.11 -18.11
CA GLY A 4 -23.58 -5.88 -16.90
C GLY A 4 -22.93 -7.26 -16.95
N ARG A 5 -21.61 -7.36 -17.13
CA ARG A 5 -20.94 -8.66 -17.14
C ARG A 5 -20.85 -9.24 -15.74
N ASP A 6 -21.41 -10.43 -15.59
CA ASP A 6 -21.25 -11.30 -14.43
C ASP A 6 -19.78 -11.75 -14.33
N PHE A 7 -19.04 -11.16 -13.39
CA PHE A 7 -17.64 -11.48 -13.10
C PHE A 7 -17.47 -12.79 -12.30
N SER A 8 -18.55 -13.52 -12.02
CA SER A 8 -18.45 -14.77 -11.24
C SER A 8 -17.65 -15.88 -11.95
N ASN A 9 -17.52 -15.82 -13.28
CA ASN A 9 -16.87 -16.86 -14.10
C ASN A 9 -15.54 -16.44 -14.76
N TYR A 10 -15.19 -15.16 -14.77
CA TYR A 10 -13.92 -14.66 -15.31
C TYR A 10 -13.08 -14.14 -14.15
N GLY A 11 -11.89 -14.72 -13.96
CA GLY A 11 -10.99 -14.35 -12.85
C GLY A 11 -10.70 -12.84 -12.79
N VAL A 12 -10.06 -12.40 -11.70
CA VAL A 12 -9.90 -10.98 -11.33
C VAL A 12 -9.58 -10.06 -12.53
N PRO A 13 -10.43 -9.04 -12.81
CA PRO A 13 -10.25 -8.09 -13.89
C PRO A 13 -8.84 -7.48 -13.93
N HIS A 14 -8.30 -7.27 -15.12
CA HIS A 14 -6.93 -6.76 -15.28
C HIS A 14 -6.74 -5.37 -14.64
N GLU A 15 -7.77 -4.54 -14.67
CA GLU A 15 -7.77 -3.18 -14.10
C GLU A 15 -7.54 -3.15 -12.59
N ILE A 16 -7.85 -4.26 -11.89
CA ILE A 16 -7.70 -4.44 -10.45
C ILE A 16 -6.27 -4.82 -10.09
N LYS A 17 -5.53 -5.47 -11.00
CA LYS A 17 -4.16 -5.95 -10.78
C LYS A 17 -3.13 -4.82 -10.89
N LYS A 18 -3.33 -3.77 -10.10
CA LYS A 18 -2.48 -2.58 -10.00
C LYS A 18 -1.88 -2.47 -8.62
N TRP A 19 -0.71 -1.84 -8.56
CA TRP A 19 -0.06 -1.46 -7.31
C TRP A 19 -0.99 -0.60 -6.44
N ASN A 20 -1.01 -0.87 -5.13
CA ASN A 20 -1.73 -0.10 -4.14
C ASN A 20 -0.76 0.43 -3.06
N TRP A 21 -0.48 1.72 -3.11
CA TRP A 21 0.35 2.40 -2.13
C TRP A 21 -0.25 2.37 -0.71
N GLY A 22 -1.57 2.32 -0.57
CA GLY A 22 -2.25 2.14 0.70
C GLY A 22 -2.01 0.75 1.29
N ALA A 23 -2.11 -0.30 0.49
CA ALA A 23 -1.79 -1.65 0.92
C ALA A 23 -0.30 -1.83 1.28
N PHE A 24 0.59 -1.11 0.59
CA PHE A 24 2.01 -1.08 0.90
C PHE A 24 2.32 -0.33 2.22
N MET A 25 1.94 0.95 2.32
CA MET A 25 2.27 1.81 3.45
C MET A 25 1.44 1.53 4.70
N PHE A 26 0.17 1.18 4.53
CA PHE A 26 -0.79 0.99 5.60
C PHE A 26 -1.26 -0.47 5.70
N ASN A 27 -0.41 -1.43 5.32
CA ASN A 27 -0.71 -2.87 5.23
C ASN A 27 -1.73 -3.40 6.27
N ILE A 28 -1.50 -3.21 7.57
CA ILE A 28 -2.42 -3.65 8.64
C ILE A 28 -3.77 -2.93 8.56
N LEU A 29 -3.80 -1.59 8.55
CA LEU A 29 -5.03 -0.79 8.56
C LEU A 29 -5.83 -0.98 7.27
N TRP A 30 -5.13 -0.97 6.13
CA TRP A 30 -5.69 -1.27 4.83
C TRP A 30 -6.25 -2.71 4.79
N GLY A 31 -5.52 -3.68 5.34
CA GLY A 31 -5.96 -5.07 5.43
C GLY A 31 -7.24 -5.25 6.20
N ILE A 32 -7.35 -4.63 7.38
CA ILE A 32 -8.59 -4.64 8.19
C ILE A 32 -9.73 -3.98 7.43
N GLY A 33 -9.51 -2.79 6.86
CA GLY A 33 -10.54 -2.03 6.13
C GLY A 33 -11.04 -2.70 4.85
N ASN A 34 -10.27 -3.63 4.27
CA ASN A 34 -10.60 -4.35 3.04
C ASN A 34 -10.82 -5.86 3.25
N ASN A 35 -11.00 -6.32 4.50
CA ASN A 35 -11.16 -7.74 4.85
C ASN A 35 -10.04 -8.65 4.30
N CYS A 36 -8.84 -8.10 4.18
CA CYS A 36 -7.63 -8.75 3.68
C CYS A 36 -6.66 -9.04 4.83
N TYR A 37 -7.03 -9.96 5.72
CA TYR A 37 -6.24 -10.27 6.92
C TYR A 37 -4.88 -10.91 6.65
N ILE A 38 -4.62 -11.37 5.42
CA ILE A 38 -3.28 -11.81 5.02
C ILE A 38 -2.24 -10.67 5.12
N ALA A 39 -2.68 -9.41 5.10
CA ALA A 39 -1.80 -8.26 5.34
C ALA A 39 -1.28 -8.19 6.80
N LEU A 40 -1.93 -8.88 7.76
CA LEU A 40 -1.46 -8.95 9.15
C LEU A 40 -0.14 -9.70 9.31
N LEU A 41 0.31 -10.47 8.29
CA LEU A 41 1.64 -11.08 8.31
C LEU A 41 2.76 -10.02 8.33
N CYS A 42 2.48 -8.75 8.03
CA CYS A 42 3.39 -7.64 8.27
C CYS A 42 3.71 -7.40 9.77
N LEU A 43 3.04 -8.07 10.71
CA LEU A 43 3.40 -8.07 12.13
C LEU A 43 4.62 -8.94 12.44
N ILE A 44 5.01 -9.84 11.53
CA ILE A 44 6.18 -10.71 11.71
C ILE A 44 7.46 -9.91 11.42
N PRO A 45 8.36 -9.72 12.40
CA PRO A 45 9.60 -8.97 12.19
C PRO A 45 10.46 -9.54 11.06
N PHE A 46 11.15 -8.66 10.33
CA PHE A 46 11.99 -8.93 9.16
C PHE A 46 11.26 -9.47 7.92
N PHE A 47 10.30 -10.39 8.10
CA PHE A 47 9.43 -10.86 7.03
C PHE A 47 8.55 -9.74 6.46
N ASN A 48 8.12 -8.81 7.31
CA ASN A 48 7.34 -7.64 6.95
C ASN A 48 7.96 -6.79 5.83
N ILE A 49 9.30 -6.74 5.74
CA ILE A 49 10.02 -5.99 4.71
C ILE A 49 9.68 -6.50 3.32
N ILE A 50 9.60 -7.82 3.12
CA ILE A 50 9.21 -8.42 1.84
C ILE A 50 7.69 -8.36 1.70
N TRP A 51 6.98 -8.69 2.77
CA TRP A 51 5.52 -8.84 2.73
C TRP A 51 4.79 -7.55 2.38
N MET A 52 5.29 -6.38 2.80
CA MET A 52 4.68 -5.10 2.42
C MET A 52 4.66 -4.86 0.90
N PHE A 53 5.68 -5.33 0.16
CA PHE A 53 5.67 -5.27 -1.31
C PHE A 53 4.64 -6.22 -1.91
N VAL A 54 4.49 -7.41 -1.33
CA VAL A 54 3.45 -8.37 -1.75
C VAL A 54 2.06 -7.76 -1.52
N CYS A 55 1.84 -7.11 -0.38
CA CYS A 55 0.62 -6.35 -0.10
C CYS A 55 0.39 -5.24 -1.14
N GLY A 56 1.42 -4.47 -1.49
CA GLY A 56 1.32 -3.44 -2.53
C GLY A 56 0.95 -4.01 -3.90
N ALA A 57 1.52 -5.15 -4.29
CA ALA A 57 1.32 -5.74 -5.62
C ALA A 57 0.01 -6.53 -5.74
N LYS A 58 -0.38 -7.27 -4.68
CA LYS A 58 -1.51 -8.22 -4.70
C LYS A 58 -2.71 -7.76 -3.87
N GLY A 59 -2.59 -6.70 -3.07
CA GLY A 59 -3.64 -6.23 -2.17
C GLY A 59 -4.98 -6.05 -2.88
N ASN A 60 -5.00 -5.28 -3.98
CA ASN A 60 -6.22 -5.05 -4.74
C ASN A 60 -6.90 -6.35 -5.21
N GLN A 61 -6.12 -7.34 -5.65
CA GLN A 61 -6.65 -8.65 -6.04
C GLN A 61 -7.33 -9.33 -4.85
N TRP A 62 -6.67 -9.38 -3.70
CA TRP A 62 -7.23 -10.01 -2.50
C TRP A 62 -8.50 -9.30 -2.02
N ALA A 63 -8.52 -7.96 -2.07
CA ALA A 63 -9.67 -7.17 -1.65
C ALA A 63 -10.87 -7.35 -2.58
N TRP A 64 -10.62 -7.51 -3.88
CA TRP A 64 -11.66 -7.83 -4.85
C TRP A 64 -12.26 -9.21 -4.60
N GLU A 65 -11.41 -10.24 -4.45
CA GLU A 65 -11.85 -11.62 -4.23
C GLU A 65 -12.63 -11.81 -2.92
N LYS A 66 -12.42 -10.95 -1.92
CA LYS A 66 -13.09 -11.00 -0.62
C LYS A 66 -14.24 -10.01 -0.47
N GLY A 67 -14.31 -8.99 -1.30
CA GLY A 67 -15.30 -7.93 -1.22
C GLY A 67 -16.63 -8.30 -1.88
N ASN A 68 -17.71 -7.65 -1.43
CA ASN A 68 -19.03 -7.79 -2.05
C ASN A 68 -19.32 -6.57 -2.96
N TYR A 69 -18.44 -6.34 -3.93
CA TYR A 69 -18.55 -5.24 -4.89
C TYR A 69 -19.40 -5.66 -6.09
N LYS A 70 -20.32 -4.81 -6.51
CA LYS A 70 -21.22 -5.07 -7.65
C LYS A 70 -20.55 -4.77 -9.00
N ASP A 71 -19.51 -3.95 -8.99
CA ASP A 71 -18.82 -3.47 -10.18
C ASP A 71 -17.39 -3.02 -9.84
N VAL A 72 -16.54 -2.97 -10.88
CA VAL A 72 -15.12 -2.61 -10.77
C VAL A 72 -14.93 -1.13 -10.42
N GLU A 73 -15.81 -0.25 -10.90
CA GLU A 73 -15.69 1.20 -10.70
C GLU A 73 -15.80 1.57 -9.22
N THR A 74 -16.83 1.05 -8.54
CA THR A 74 -17.07 1.23 -7.11
C THR A 74 -15.88 0.72 -6.29
N PHE A 75 -15.34 -0.46 -6.63
CA PHE A 75 -14.15 -0.98 -5.97
C PHE A 75 -12.94 -0.07 -6.17
N MET A 76 -12.69 0.34 -7.41
CA MET A 76 -11.55 1.18 -7.76
C MET A 76 -11.65 2.57 -7.12
N ALA A 77 -12.85 3.11 -6.88
CA ALA A 77 -13.04 4.35 -6.14
C ALA A 77 -12.54 4.24 -4.68
N VAL A 78 -12.84 3.12 -4.00
CA VAL A 78 -12.32 2.83 -2.66
C VAL A 78 -10.80 2.69 -2.69
N GLN A 79 -10.26 1.90 -3.62
CA GLN A 79 -8.81 1.70 -3.73
C GLN A 79 -8.06 2.97 -4.12
N LYS A 80 -8.65 3.85 -4.92
CA LYS A 80 -8.05 5.14 -5.30
C LYS A 80 -7.84 6.04 -4.08
N THR A 81 -8.77 6.02 -3.11
CA THR A 81 -8.63 6.77 -1.86
C THR A 81 -7.45 6.25 -1.03
N TRP A 82 -7.39 4.93 -0.83
CA TRP A 82 -6.26 4.28 -0.16
C TRP A 82 -4.93 4.53 -0.86
N ASN A 83 -4.90 4.40 -2.18
CA ASN A 83 -3.71 4.58 -3.00
C ASN A 83 -3.18 6.02 -2.92
N LYS A 84 -4.07 7.02 -2.94
CA LYS A 84 -3.68 8.43 -2.78
C LYS A 84 -3.10 8.69 -1.40
N ALA A 85 -3.74 8.21 -0.35
CA ALA A 85 -3.26 8.39 1.03
C ALA A 85 -1.90 7.70 1.23
N GLY A 86 -1.76 6.47 0.74
CA GLY A 86 -0.51 5.72 0.85
C GLY A 86 0.63 6.39 0.08
N LEU A 87 0.39 6.89 -1.13
CA LEU A 87 1.42 7.56 -1.92
C LEU A 87 1.89 8.85 -1.24
N ALA A 88 0.96 9.66 -0.73
CA ALA A 88 1.30 10.87 0.01
C ALA A 88 2.17 10.56 1.23
N TRP A 89 1.82 9.51 1.98
CA TRP A 89 2.59 9.08 3.15
C TRP A 89 3.97 8.52 2.78
N PHE A 90 4.09 7.78 1.67
CA PHE A 90 5.37 7.29 1.17
C PHE A 90 6.32 8.43 0.80
N ILE A 91 5.82 9.43 0.09
CA ILE A 91 6.61 10.63 -0.27
C ILE A 91 7.06 11.36 1.00
N LEU A 92 6.14 11.58 1.95
CA LEU A 92 6.48 12.21 3.23
C LEU A 92 7.55 11.43 4.00
N ALA A 93 7.46 10.11 4.05
CA ALA A 93 8.45 9.26 4.71
C ALA A 93 9.84 9.40 4.06
N ILE A 94 9.93 9.41 2.73
CA ILE A 94 11.20 9.65 2.02
C ILE A 94 11.77 11.03 2.37
N VAL A 95 10.94 12.08 2.31
CA VAL A 95 11.38 13.45 2.64
C VAL A 95 11.93 13.52 4.06
N MET A 96 11.25 12.92 5.03
CA MET A 96 11.69 12.88 6.43
C MET A 96 13.01 12.11 6.58
N ILE A 97 13.16 10.95 5.93
CA ILE A 97 14.41 10.17 5.95
C ILE A 97 15.58 10.99 5.41
N VAL A 98 15.41 11.62 4.25
CA VAL A 98 16.44 12.46 3.63
C VAL A 98 16.78 13.63 4.54
N PHE A 99 15.77 14.30 5.11
CA PHE A 99 15.96 15.40 6.06
C PHE A 99 16.80 14.95 7.27
N TYR A 100 16.45 13.83 7.90
CA TYR A 100 17.20 13.29 9.04
C TYR A 100 18.63 12.89 8.69
N ILE A 101 18.87 12.33 7.51
CA ILE A 101 20.23 12.00 7.04
C ILE A 101 21.05 13.28 6.90
N VAL A 102 20.52 14.32 6.26
CA VAL A 102 21.23 15.60 6.06
C VAL A 102 21.56 16.26 7.39
N VAL A 103 20.58 16.34 8.30
CA VAL A 103 20.79 16.93 9.63
C VAL A 103 21.79 16.10 10.43
N GLY A 104 21.66 14.78 10.42
CA GLY A 104 22.55 13.87 11.15
C GLY A 104 24.00 13.95 10.66
N VAL A 105 24.23 13.92 9.34
CA VAL A 105 25.56 14.09 8.74
C VAL A 105 26.16 15.45 9.10
N SER A 106 25.36 16.51 9.05
CA SER A 106 25.81 17.86 9.40
C SER A 106 26.23 17.97 10.87
N ALA A 107 25.43 17.40 11.77
CA ALA A 107 25.73 17.39 13.21
C ALA A 107 26.96 16.54 13.55
N ILE A 108 27.14 15.40 12.90
CA ILE A 108 28.35 14.57 13.07
C ILE A 108 29.57 15.36 12.58
N SER A 109 29.46 16.02 11.43
CA SER A 109 30.56 16.80 10.84
C SER A 109 30.96 17.98 11.74
N SER A 110 30.01 18.69 12.36
CA SER A 110 30.34 19.79 13.28
C SER A 110 31.06 19.32 14.54
N VAL A 111 30.66 18.18 15.10
CA VAL A 111 31.35 17.58 16.26
C VAL A 111 32.77 17.17 15.89
N LEU A 112 32.97 16.51 14.74
CA LEU A 112 34.29 16.08 14.28
C LEU A 112 35.24 17.26 14.01
N ASN A 113 34.73 18.40 13.51
CA ASN A 113 35.53 19.61 13.29
C ASN A 113 35.92 20.36 14.58
N THR A 114 35.38 19.94 15.74
CA THR A 114 35.67 20.57 17.04
C THR A 114 36.83 19.87 17.77
N TYR A 115 37.23 18.67 17.35
CA TYR A 115 38.37 17.91 17.87
C TYR A 115 39.55 17.94 16.89
#